data_AF-A0A522FUB2-F1
#
_entry.id   AF-A0A522FUB2-F1
#
_cell.length_a   1.000
_cell.length_b   1.000
_cell.length_c   1.000
_cell.angle_alpha   90.00
_cell.angle_beta   90.00
_cell.angle_gamma   90.00
#
_symmetry.space_group_name_H-M   'P 1'
#
loop_
_entity.id
_entity.type
_entity.pdbx_description
1 polymer ?
#
loop_
_entity_poly.entity_id
_entity_poly.type
_entity_poly.pdbx_seq_one_letter_code
_entity_poly.pdbx_strand_id
1 'polypeptide(L)'
;MTLGQVQKEIHKGMSGAEVAEALGSPNQVTKDENEDETWIYDKIATEVTYDQSSGGWFLILGGESYRSGAISSKQKTLTVVIKFDVNKKVKAFSYHSSQY
;
A
#
# COMPACT_ATOMS: atom_id res chain seq x y z
N MET A 1 -2.59 6.80 0.02
CA MET A 1 -2.54 6.05 -1.25
C MET A 1 -3.03 4.62 -1.04
N THR A 2 -4.00 4.21 -1.84
CA THR A 2 -4.50 2.83 -1.95
C THR A 2 -4.49 2.42 -3.42
N LEU A 3 -4.62 1.12 -3.71
CA LEU A 3 -4.71 0.65 -5.09
C LEU A 3 -5.91 1.27 -5.83
N GLY A 4 -7.07 1.36 -5.17
CA GLY A 4 -8.27 1.95 -5.77
C GLY A 4 -8.11 3.44 -6.08
N GLN A 5 -7.36 4.19 -5.26
CA GLN A 5 -7.03 5.59 -5.55
C GLN A 5 -6.18 5.68 -6.83
N VAL A 6 -5.17 4.82 -6.98
CA VAL A 6 -4.30 4.80 -8.17
C VAL A 6 -5.11 4.47 -9.43
N GLN A 7 -5.98 3.45 -9.37
CA GLN A 7 -6.82 3.03 -10.50
C GLN A 7 -7.84 4.10 -10.91
N LYS A 8 -8.33 4.90 -9.96
CA LYS A 8 -9.31 5.95 -10.20
C LYS A 8 -8.68 7.24 -10.73
N GLU A 9 -7.58 7.67 -10.12
CA GLU A 9 -7.03 9.00 -10.33
C GLU A 9 -5.93 9.05 -11.41
N ILE A 10 -5.25 7.93 -11.73
CA ILE A 10 -4.11 7.93 -12.67
C ILE A 10 -4.52 7.46 -14.06
N HIS A 11 -4.20 8.29 -15.07
CA HIS A 11 -4.49 8.08 -16.48
C HIS A 11 -3.29 8.46 -17.36
N LYS A 12 -3.22 7.88 -18.56
CA LYS A 12 -2.22 8.27 -19.57
C LYS A 12 -2.43 9.74 -19.97
N GLY A 13 -1.34 10.47 -20.20
CA GLY A 13 -1.35 11.88 -20.60
C GLY A 13 -1.39 12.89 -19.45
N MET A 14 -1.56 12.45 -18.19
CA MET A 14 -1.43 13.33 -17.02
C MET A 14 -0.03 13.90 -16.91
N SER A 15 0.11 15.13 -16.44
CA SER A 15 1.39 15.72 -16.06
C SER A 15 1.88 15.17 -14.72
N GLY A 16 3.18 15.27 -14.46
CA GLY A 16 3.74 14.96 -13.15
C GLY A 16 3.08 15.76 -12.01
N ALA A 17 2.66 17.00 -12.27
CA ALA A 17 1.94 17.82 -11.29
C ALA A 17 0.57 17.23 -10.92
N GLU A 18 -0.22 16.83 -11.93
CA GLU A 18 -1.53 16.18 -11.70
C GLU A 18 -1.36 14.85 -10.95
N VAL A 19 -0.31 14.08 -11.26
CA VAL A 19 0.02 12.85 -10.53
C VAL A 19 0.41 13.14 -9.08
N ALA A 20 1.24 14.16 -8.84
CA ALA A 20 1.67 14.56 -7.50
C ALA A 20 0.51 15.11 -6.65
N GLU A 21 -0.45 15.78 -7.27
CA GLU A 21 -1.68 16.23 -6.61
C GLU A 21 -2.56 15.02 -6.21
N ALA A 22 -2.68 14.03 -7.10
CA ALA A 22 -3.48 12.84 -6.86
C ALA A 22 -2.87 11.88 -5.82
N LEU A 23 -1.54 11.66 -5.85
CA LEU A 23 -0.86 10.62 -5.05
C LEU A 23 0.09 11.16 -3.99
N GLY A 24 0.46 12.44 -4.06
CA GLY A 24 1.52 13.03 -3.25
C GLY A 24 2.91 12.89 -3.90
N SER A 25 3.96 13.13 -3.12
CA SER A 25 5.34 13.00 -3.60
C SER A 25 5.75 11.53 -3.74
N PRO A 26 6.48 11.16 -4.82
CA PRO A 26 7.00 9.81 -4.99
C PRO A 26 8.10 9.49 -3.98
N ASN A 27 8.32 8.20 -3.74
CA ASN A 27 9.43 7.70 -2.94
C ASN A 27 10.76 7.78 -3.71
N GLN A 28 10.71 7.57 -5.02
CA GLN A 28 11.87 7.61 -5.89
C GLN A 28 11.52 8.17 -7.26
N VAL A 29 12.43 8.96 -7.82
CA VAL A 29 12.38 9.46 -9.19
C VAL A 29 13.67 9.02 -9.90
N THR A 30 13.52 8.39 -11.06
CA THR A 30 14.64 8.01 -11.92
C THR A 30 14.41 8.52 -13.33
N LYS A 31 15.49 8.65 -14.12
CA LYS A 31 15.44 9.05 -15.51
C LYS A 31 16.28 8.07 -16.31
N ASP A 32 15.79 7.64 -17.47
CA ASP A 32 16.52 6.73 -18.36
C ASP A 32 17.29 7.48 -19.46
N GLU A 33 17.97 6.72 -20.30
CA GLU A 33 18.78 7.23 -21.42
C GLU A 33 17.97 7.98 -22.49
N ASN A 34 16.66 7.73 -22.59
CA ASN A 34 15.74 8.41 -23.50
C ASN A 34 15.09 9.64 -22.87
N GLU A 35 15.55 10.05 -21.69
CA GLU A 35 14.98 11.11 -20.89
C GLU A 35 13.56 10.85 -20.34
N ASP A 36 13.06 9.61 -20.47
CA ASP A 36 11.80 9.21 -19.83
C ASP A 36 12.02 9.18 -18.30
N GLU A 37 11.07 9.74 -17.57
CA GLU A 37 11.13 9.84 -16.11
C GLU A 37 10.25 8.76 -15.49
N THR A 38 10.71 8.10 -14.43
CA THR A 38 9.94 7.08 -13.73
C THR A 38 9.79 7.48 -12.26
N TRP A 39 8.54 7.56 -11.79
CA TRP A 39 8.20 7.79 -10.40
C TRP A 39 7.73 6.50 -9.76
N ILE A 40 8.25 6.20 -8.58
CA ILE A 40 7.95 4.99 -7.82
C ILE A 40 7.33 5.41 -6.49
N TYR A 41 6.22 4.77 -6.15
CA TYR A 41 5.51 4.94 -4.89
C TYR A 41 5.40 3.60 -4.19
N ASP A 42 5.77 3.57 -2.91
CA ASP A 42 5.73 2.37 -2.10
C ASP A 42 4.94 2.60 -0.82
N LYS A 43 4.03 1.67 -0.50
CA LYS A 43 3.23 1.68 0.73
C LYS A 43 3.24 0.31 1.38
N ILE A 44 3.56 0.29 2.67
CA ILE A 44 3.45 -0.88 3.54
C ILE A 44 2.43 -0.55 4.63
N ALA A 45 1.49 -1.46 4.87
CA ALA A 45 0.49 -1.36 5.94
C ALA A 45 0.47 -2.65 6.76
N THR A 46 0.46 -2.53 8.08
CA THR A 46 0.37 -3.65 9.02
C THR A 46 -0.96 -3.58 9.75
N GLU A 47 -1.71 -4.67 9.74
CA GLU A 47 -3.01 -4.81 10.37
C GLU A 47 -2.90 -5.90 11.45
N VAL A 48 -3.09 -5.53 12.72
CA VAL A 48 -2.99 -6.45 13.86
C VAL A 48 -4.40 -6.71 14.40
N THR A 49 -4.85 -7.95 14.32
CA THR A 49 -6.11 -8.43 14.91
C THR A 49 -5.81 -9.17 16.21
N TYR A 50 -6.48 -8.75 17.30
CA TYR A 50 -6.45 -9.42 18.58
C TYR A 50 -7.76 -10.19 18.78
N ASP A 51 -7.70 -11.51 18.78
CA ASP A 51 -8.86 -12.35 19.08
C ASP A 51 -8.92 -12.63 20.59
N GLN A 52 -9.82 -11.95 21.30
CA GLN A 52 -10.21 -12.30 22.67
C GLN A 52 -11.53 -13.06 22.62
N SER A 53 -11.51 -14.39 22.74
CA SER A 53 -12.73 -15.15 22.97
C SER A 53 -13.19 -14.97 24.43
N SER A 54 -13.88 -13.86 24.71
CA SER A 54 -14.63 -13.67 25.96
C SER A 54 -15.98 -14.40 25.87
N GLY A 55 -15.94 -15.72 25.68
CA GLY A 55 -17.09 -16.60 25.86
C GLY A 55 -17.22 -16.91 27.35
N GLY A 56 -18.00 -16.09 28.06
CA GLY A 56 -18.25 -16.26 29.49
C GLY A 56 -18.77 -17.66 29.80
N TRP A 57 -18.07 -18.36 30.70
CA TRP A 57 -18.50 -19.48 31.58
C TRP A 57 -17.34 -20.05 32.42
N PHE A 58 -16.08 -19.63 32.21
CA PHE A 58 -14.92 -20.30 32.81
C PHE A 58 -14.41 -19.78 34.17
N LEU A 59 -15.14 -18.89 34.86
CA LEU A 59 -14.70 -18.33 36.15
C LEU A 59 -14.98 -19.21 37.39
N ILE A 60 -15.23 -20.52 37.24
CA ILE A 60 -15.65 -21.38 38.36
C ILE A 60 -14.62 -22.42 38.82
N LEU A 61 -13.45 -22.59 38.19
CA LEU A 61 -12.48 -23.59 38.65
C LEU A 61 -11.06 -23.02 38.76
N GLY A 62 -10.59 -22.90 40.00
CA GLY A 62 -9.22 -22.48 40.34
C GLY A 62 -8.17 -23.41 39.73
N GLY A 63 -7.22 -22.82 39.01
CA GLY A 63 -6.13 -23.52 38.37
C GLY A 63 -5.63 -22.71 37.18
N GLU A 64 -4.41 -22.18 37.32
CA GLU A 64 -3.55 -21.53 36.32
C GLU A 64 -4.18 -21.22 34.95
N SER A 65 -4.63 -19.98 34.79
CA SER A 65 -5.30 -19.51 33.57
C SER A 65 -4.28 -19.26 32.46
N TYR A 66 -4.05 -20.24 31.59
CA TYR A 66 -3.33 -20.03 30.33
C TYR A 66 -4.14 -19.10 29.41
N ARG A 67 -3.82 -17.81 29.46
CA ARG A 67 -4.32 -16.79 28.54
C ARG A 67 -3.69 -17.00 27.15
N SER A 68 -4.29 -17.88 26.36
CA SER A 68 -3.98 -18.00 24.93
C SER A 68 -4.81 -16.97 24.15
N GLY A 69 -4.25 -15.77 23.94
CA GLY A 69 -4.79 -14.79 23.00
C GLY A 69 -4.07 -14.96 21.66
N ALA A 70 -4.80 -15.27 20.59
CA ALA A 70 -4.21 -15.33 19.26
C ALA A 70 -4.04 -13.89 18.72
N ILE A 71 -2.79 -13.51 18.44
CA ILE A 71 -2.46 -12.27 17.72
C ILE A 71 -2.26 -12.65 16.25
N SER A 72 -3.13 -12.17 15.37
CA SER A 72 -2.95 -12.29 13.92
C SER A 72 -2.44 -10.97 13.37
N SER A 73 -1.30 -10.97 12.69
CA SER A 73 -0.77 -9.78 12.00
C SER A 73 -0.78 -10.04 10.50
N LYS A 74 -1.37 -9.12 9.73
CA LYS A 74 -1.36 -9.13 8.26
C LYS A 74 -0.58 -7.94 7.75
N GLN A 75 0.24 -8.14 6.74
CA GLN A 75 0.96 -7.06 6.06
C GLN A 75 0.45 -6.93 4.62
N LYS A 76 0.24 -5.69 4.19
CA LYS A 76 -0.16 -5.34 2.83
C LYS A 76 0.90 -4.43 2.23
N THR A 77 1.35 -4.77 1.03
CA THR A 77 2.29 -3.95 0.26
C THR A 77 1.63 -3.47 -1.03
N LEU A 78 1.99 -2.26 -1.46
CA LEU A 78 1.60 -1.67 -2.72
C LEU A 78 2.78 -0.90 -3.29
N THR A 79 3.20 -1.28 -4.49
CA THR A 79 4.18 -0.56 -5.31
C THR A 79 3.48 -0.05 -6.56
N VAL A 80 3.68 1.22 -6.90
CA VAL A 80 3.16 1.86 -8.11
C VAL A 80 4.33 2.45 -8.88
N VAL A 81 4.38 2.17 -10.17
CA VAL A 81 5.42 2.67 -11.08
C VAL A 81 4.73 3.48 -12.16
N ILE A 82 5.10 4.75 -12.30
CA ILE A 82 4.55 5.67 -13.30
C ILE A 82 5.68 6.16 -14.19
N LYS A 83 5.58 5.93 -15.49
CA LYS A 83 6.53 6.41 -16.50
C LYS A 83 5.97 7.63 -17.20
N PHE A 84 6.81 8.65 -17.34
CA PHE A 84 6.55 9.89 -18.06
C PHE A 84 7.44 9.95 -19.29
N ASP A 85 6.89 10.47 -20.37
CA ASP A 85 7.66 10.79 -21.56
C ASP A 85 8.47 12.09 -21.40
N VAL A 86 9.25 12.42 -22.43
CA VAL A 86 10.02 13.66 -22.53
C VAL A 86 9.18 14.94 -22.42
N ASN A 87 7.88 14.88 -22.70
CA ASN A 87 6.94 16.00 -22.54
C ASN A 87 6.36 16.07 -21.11
N LYS A 88 6.91 15.27 -20.18
CA LYS A 88 6.47 15.15 -18.79
C LYS A 88 5.02 14.68 -18.67
N LYS A 89 4.57 13.84 -19.61
CA LYS A 89 3.23 13.24 -19.61
C LYS A 89 3.29 11.74 -19.34
N VAL A 90 2.31 11.21 -18.59
CA VAL A 90 2.21 9.80 -18.27
C VAL A 90 2.11 8.98 -19.55
N LYS A 91 3.16 8.20 -19.82
CA LYS A 91 3.29 7.27 -20.94
C LYS A 91 2.70 5.91 -20.59
N ALA A 92 2.98 5.44 -19.38
CA ALA A 92 2.51 4.17 -18.85
C ALA A 92 2.52 4.17 -17.32
N PHE A 93 1.72 3.31 -16.71
CA PHE A 93 1.79 3.05 -15.28
C PHE A 93 1.46 1.58 -15.00
N SER A 94 2.00 1.05 -13.91
CA SER A 94 1.73 -0.29 -13.42
C SER A 94 1.72 -0.30 -11.89
N TYR A 95 1.15 -1.35 -11.31
CA TYR A 95 1.12 -1.53 -9.88
C TYR A 95 1.30 -3.01 -9.52
N HIS A 96 1.83 -3.24 -8.33
CA HIS A 96 1.94 -4.55 -7.71
C HIS A 96 1.44 -4.45 -6.28
N SER A 97 0.52 -5.33 -5.87
CA SER A 97 0.03 -5.38 -4.49
C SER A 97 0.05 -6.80 -3.98
N SER A 98 0.50 -6.96 -2.74
CA SER A 98 0.59 -8.26 -2.06
C SER A 98 0.05 -8.15 -0.64
N GLN A 99 -0.45 -9.26 -0.11
CA GLN A 99 -0.87 -9.40 1.27
C GLN A 99 -0.37 -10.74 1.82
N TYR A 100 0.19 -10.75 3.02
CA TYR A 100 0.69 -11.95 3.70
C TYR A 100 0.56 -11.84 5.22
#